data_AF-A0A962IH16-F1
#
_entry.id   AF-A0A962IH16-F1
#
_cell.length_a   1.000
_cell.length_b   1.000
_cell.length_c   1.000
_cell.angle_alpha   90.00
_cell.angle_beta   90.00
_cell.angle_gamma   90.00
#
_symmetry.space_group_name_H-M   'P 1'
#
loop_
_entity.id
_entity.type
_entity.pdbx_description
1 polymer ?
#
loop_
_entity_poly.entity_id
_entity_poly.type
_entity_poly.pdbx_seq_one_letter_code
_entity_poly.pdbx_strand_id
1 'polypeptide(L)'
;ALFGVTEDQPDNERRGGARNLASRLRFTDAIAQDAIQLENEVTLKILNSPKPPSPAMYFGAKAGYFKKTRLNLGMHAPNGRKIYLPHPQSLQDQPEANWVSEADQRLHMHLRCTPIPAKKEFIFEIHFENLAPEELGLLLTALEPAREGQQYVHRLGLGKPLGLGHVQLRAKVETLNRQQRYSVRALREKTPRYESWQGTPDLSLVDTARALPVLRQSGDPSSLVNIKTGESLPVCYPFDSTNGQTAHDEGEGFKWFGTNDRAAKDATHQALGKVVPGKPLTPLKS
;
A
#
# COMPACT_ATOMS: atom_id res chain seq x y z
N ALA A 1 -4.59 0.67 17.54
CA ALA A 1 -4.77 2.14 17.44
C ALA A 1 -3.50 2.74 16.84
N LEU A 2 -3.58 3.79 16.01
CA LEU A 2 -2.37 4.51 15.57
C LEU A 2 -1.87 5.36 16.75
N PHE A 3 -0.57 5.28 17.08
CA PHE A 3 0.01 5.95 18.26
C PHE A 3 -0.72 5.69 19.58
N GLY A 4 -1.37 4.52 19.69
CA GLY A 4 -1.98 4.01 20.91
C GLY A 4 -1.45 2.61 21.19
N VAL A 5 -1.45 2.21 22.46
CA VAL A 5 -0.87 0.94 22.91
C VAL A 5 -1.86 0.22 23.82
N THR A 6 -1.80 -1.10 23.83
CA THR A 6 -2.51 -1.95 24.79
C THR A 6 -1.48 -2.86 25.44
N GLU A 7 -1.64 -3.10 26.73
CA GLU A 7 -0.81 -4.05 27.49
C GLU A 7 -0.89 -5.43 26.83
N ASP A 8 0.29 -5.96 26.47
CA ASP A 8 0.43 -7.34 26.02
C ASP A 8 0.48 -8.25 27.25
N GLN A 9 -0.29 -9.32 27.23
CA GLN A 9 -0.47 -10.26 28.35
C GLN A 9 -0.83 -9.55 29.67
N PRO A 10 -2.04 -8.96 29.77
CA PRO A 10 -2.47 -8.32 31.00
C PRO A 10 -2.51 -9.32 32.16
N ASP A 11 -2.07 -8.88 33.33
CA ASP A 11 -2.12 -9.67 34.55
C ASP A 11 -3.58 -10.03 34.89
N ASN A 12 -3.94 -11.30 34.75
CA ASN A 12 -5.29 -11.81 34.97
C ASN A 12 -5.75 -11.67 36.43
N GLU A 13 -4.84 -11.45 37.38
CA GLU A 13 -5.18 -11.25 38.79
C GLU A 13 -5.50 -9.77 39.13
N ARG A 14 -5.20 -8.83 38.22
CA ARG A 14 -5.57 -7.42 38.41
C ARG A 14 -7.06 -7.19 38.20
N ARG A 15 -7.72 -6.69 39.24
CA ARG A 15 -9.13 -6.22 39.20
C ARG A 15 -9.39 -5.03 38.25
N GLY A 16 -8.37 -4.40 37.69
CA GLY A 16 -8.46 -3.13 36.94
C GLY A 16 -8.50 -3.23 35.41
N GLY A 17 -8.47 -4.43 34.83
CA GLY A 17 -8.40 -4.62 33.37
C GLY A 17 -7.01 -4.30 32.77
N ALA A 18 -6.85 -4.61 31.49
CA ALA A 18 -5.61 -4.35 30.74
C ALA A 18 -5.36 -2.84 30.60
N ARG A 19 -4.12 -2.39 30.79
CA ARG A 19 -3.76 -1.00 30.54
C ARG A 19 -3.83 -0.70 29.05
N ASN A 20 -4.33 0.47 28.71
CA ASN A 20 -4.39 0.94 27.34
C ASN A 20 -4.19 2.45 27.25
N LEU A 21 -3.63 2.88 26.13
CA LEU A 21 -3.53 4.26 25.70
C LEU A 21 -4.25 4.39 24.36
N ALA A 22 -5.26 5.24 24.31
CA ALA A 22 -6.03 5.49 23.10
C ALA A 22 -5.17 6.13 21.99
N SER A 23 -5.67 6.04 20.75
CA SER A 23 -5.11 6.80 19.63
C SER A 23 -5.07 8.29 19.95
N ARG A 24 -3.97 8.95 19.60
CA ARG A 24 -3.86 10.42 19.62
C ARG A 24 -4.13 11.05 18.26
N LEU A 25 -4.58 10.25 17.28
CA LEU A 25 -5.03 10.70 15.97
C LEU A 25 -6.53 10.56 15.80
N ARG A 26 -7.12 11.54 15.12
CA ARG A 26 -8.49 11.53 14.61
C ARG A 26 -8.47 11.96 13.15
N PHE A 27 -9.31 11.35 12.32
CA PHE A 27 -9.37 11.59 10.88
C PHE A 27 -10.77 12.09 10.54
N THR A 28 -10.85 13.04 9.62
CA THR A 28 -12.12 13.38 8.98
C THR A 28 -12.30 12.57 7.71
N ASP A 29 -13.52 12.57 7.18
CA ASP A 29 -13.76 12.11 5.81
C ASP A 29 -13.04 13.02 4.82
N ALA A 30 -12.66 12.43 3.69
CA ALA A 30 -12.07 13.16 2.57
C ALA A 30 -13.18 13.73 1.68
N ILE A 31 -13.19 15.04 1.53
CA ILE A 31 -14.20 15.79 0.80
C ILE A 31 -13.56 16.31 -0.50
N ALA A 32 -14.25 16.12 -1.62
CA ALA A 32 -13.80 16.65 -2.91
C ALA A 32 -13.79 18.19 -2.88
N GLN A 33 -12.73 18.80 -3.42
CA GLN A 33 -12.67 20.27 -3.53
C GLN A 33 -13.69 20.81 -4.54
N ASP A 34 -13.87 20.08 -5.64
CA ASP A 34 -14.80 20.41 -6.72
C ASP A 34 -15.88 19.35 -6.86
N ALA A 35 -17.00 19.72 -7.49
CA ALA A 35 -18.00 18.74 -7.89
C ALA A 35 -17.38 17.70 -8.84
N ILE A 36 -17.60 16.43 -8.54
CA ILE A 36 -17.07 15.31 -9.33
C ILE A 36 -18.19 14.75 -10.20
N GLN A 37 -18.05 14.92 -11.51
CA GLN A 37 -18.78 14.11 -12.47
C GLN A 37 -18.09 12.75 -12.57
N LEU A 38 -18.82 11.68 -12.26
CA LEU A 38 -18.31 10.32 -12.43
C LEU A 38 -18.19 9.98 -13.91
N GLU A 39 -17.24 9.09 -14.22
CA GLU A 39 -17.11 8.49 -15.55
C GLU A 39 -18.27 7.53 -15.84
N ASN A 40 -18.36 7.08 -17.09
CA ASN A 40 -19.37 6.11 -17.51
C ASN A 40 -19.25 4.80 -16.70
N GLU A 41 -20.37 4.10 -16.55
CA GLU A 41 -20.35 2.78 -15.93
C GLU A 41 -19.51 1.82 -16.78
N VAL A 42 -18.66 1.06 -16.11
CA VAL A 42 -17.75 0.09 -16.71
C VAL A 42 -17.79 -1.22 -15.93
N THR A 43 -17.52 -2.32 -16.61
CA THR A 43 -17.34 -3.64 -16.00
C THR A 43 -15.86 -3.87 -15.75
N LEU A 44 -15.46 -4.03 -14.49
CA LEU A 44 -14.06 -4.31 -14.14
C LEU A 44 -13.70 -5.77 -14.44
N LYS A 45 -12.41 -6.01 -14.76
CA LYS A 45 -11.81 -7.33 -14.71
C LYS A 45 -11.97 -7.97 -13.33
N ILE A 46 -11.95 -9.30 -13.27
CA ILE A 46 -12.20 -10.08 -12.06
C ILE A 46 -11.20 -9.68 -10.97
N LEU A 47 -11.70 -9.02 -9.92
CA LEU A 47 -10.91 -8.64 -8.75
C LEU A 47 -10.64 -9.83 -7.80
N ASN A 48 -11.54 -10.81 -7.82
CA ASN A 48 -11.52 -11.97 -6.94
C ASN A 48 -11.99 -13.24 -7.65
N SER A 49 -11.05 -14.04 -8.12
CA SER A 49 -11.28 -15.43 -8.53
C SER A 49 -10.76 -16.39 -7.45
N PRO A 50 -11.24 -17.65 -7.39
CA PRO A 50 -10.69 -18.66 -6.48
C PRO A 50 -9.18 -18.77 -6.67
N LYS A 51 -8.41 -18.33 -5.66
CA LYS A 51 -6.94 -18.37 -5.72
C LYS A 51 -6.50 -19.64 -5.00
N PRO A 52 -5.84 -20.60 -5.67
CA PRO A 52 -5.20 -21.67 -4.95
C PRO A 52 -4.25 -21.03 -3.92
N PRO A 53 -4.35 -21.41 -2.64
CA PRO A 53 -3.51 -20.83 -1.60
C PRO A 53 -2.05 -21.13 -1.90
N SER A 54 -1.22 -20.09 -1.96
CA SER A 54 0.22 -20.19 -2.20
C SER A 54 1.02 -19.68 -0.99
N PRO A 55 1.22 -20.50 0.05
CA PRO A 55 1.99 -20.10 1.23
C PRO A 55 3.42 -19.66 0.90
N ALA A 56 4.02 -20.20 -0.16
CA ALA A 56 5.36 -19.84 -0.61
C ALA A 56 5.52 -18.35 -0.98
N MET A 57 4.43 -17.64 -1.29
CA MET A 57 4.45 -16.20 -1.54
C MET A 57 4.48 -15.38 -0.23
N TYR A 58 3.94 -15.92 0.86
CA TYR A 58 3.72 -15.19 2.11
C TYR A 58 4.66 -15.61 3.24
N PHE A 59 5.24 -16.81 3.18
CA PHE A 59 6.08 -17.38 4.21
C PHE A 59 7.39 -17.89 3.61
N GLY A 60 8.49 -17.66 4.32
CA GLY A 60 9.81 -18.15 3.98
C GLY A 60 10.22 -19.28 4.92
N ALA A 61 10.91 -20.28 4.40
CA ALA A 61 11.64 -21.27 5.18
C ALA A 61 13.15 -21.06 5.03
N LYS A 62 13.94 -21.41 6.06
CA LYS A 62 15.41 -21.38 5.98
C LYS A 62 15.95 -22.25 4.84
N ALA A 63 15.21 -23.29 4.46
CA ALA A 63 15.54 -24.25 3.41
C ALA A 63 14.76 -24.01 2.09
N GLY A 64 14.19 -22.82 1.87
CA GLY A 64 13.54 -22.40 0.62
C GLY A 64 12.10 -22.89 0.41
N TYR A 65 11.75 -23.44 -0.75
CA TYR A 65 10.36 -23.80 -1.10
C TYR A 65 9.79 -24.88 -0.18
N PHE A 66 8.53 -24.74 0.21
CA PHE A 66 7.78 -25.79 0.87
C PHE A 66 6.35 -25.88 0.33
N LYS A 67 5.84 -27.12 0.25
CA LYS A 67 4.46 -27.38 -0.14
C LYS A 67 3.48 -26.85 0.91
N LYS A 68 2.31 -26.40 0.50
CA LYS A 68 1.25 -25.88 1.39
C LYS A 68 0.96 -26.78 2.59
N THR A 69 0.88 -28.10 2.38
CA THR A 69 0.59 -29.08 3.43
C THR A 69 1.66 -29.16 4.53
N ARG A 70 2.83 -28.56 4.32
CA ARG A 70 3.93 -28.51 5.27
C ARG A 70 4.08 -27.15 5.97
N LEU A 71 3.15 -26.21 5.77
CA LEU A 71 3.19 -24.91 6.46
C LEU A 71 3.15 -25.13 7.98
N ASN A 72 4.20 -24.68 8.68
CA ASN A 72 4.30 -24.74 10.14
C ASN A 72 4.71 -23.36 10.65
N LEU A 73 3.87 -22.73 11.49
CA LEU A 73 4.09 -21.36 11.98
C LEU A 73 5.24 -21.23 12.98
N GLY A 74 5.70 -22.34 13.59
CA GLY A 74 6.89 -22.36 14.43
C GLY A 74 8.20 -22.46 13.64
N MET A 75 8.13 -22.95 12.40
CA MET A 75 9.31 -23.14 11.53
C MET A 75 9.42 -22.12 10.39
N HIS A 76 8.29 -21.56 9.95
CA HIS A 76 8.22 -20.66 8.80
C HIS A 76 7.84 -19.26 9.25
N ALA A 77 8.66 -18.29 8.87
CA ALA A 77 8.44 -16.88 9.20
C ALA A 77 7.67 -16.20 8.06
N PRO A 78 6.77 -15.24 8.37
CA PRO A 78 6.16 -14.41 7.34
C PRO A 78 7.22 -13.60 6.59
N ASN A 79 7.08 -13.48 5.27
CA ASN A 79 7.99 -12.74 4.40
C ASN A 79 7.87 -11.21 4.55
N GLY A 80 6.82 -10.73 5.22
CA GLY A 80 6.55 -9.32 5.46
C GLY A 80 5.10 -8.96 5.16
N ARG A 81 4.90 -7.78 4.55
CA ARG A 81 3.58 -7.23 4.24
C ARG A 81 3.26 -7.39 2.76
N LYS A 82 2.02 -7.76 2.45
CA LYS A 82 1.49 -7.72 1.08
C LYS A 82 1.36 -6.26 0.60
N ILE A 83 1.95 -5.97 -0.55
CA ILE A 83 1.92 -4.66 -1.20
C ILE A 83 1.43 -4.87 -2.64
N TYR A 84 0.57 -3.98 -3.12
CA TYR A 84 0.20 -3.89 -4.54
C TYR A 84 1.19 -2.93 -5.21
N LEU A 85 1.80 -3.27 -6.34
CA LEU A 85 2.72 -2.32 -6.99
C LEU A 85 1.90 -1.26 -7.75
N PRO A 86 2.41 -0.03 -7.93
CA PRO A 86 1.76 0.93 -8.83
C PRO A 86 1.73 0.35 -10.24
N HIS A 87 0.70 0.66 -11.02
CA HIS A 87 0.62 0.23 -12.43
C HIS A 87 1.03 1.39 -13.32
N PRO A 88 2.28 1.44 -13.86
CA PRO A 88 2.77 2.60 -14.59
C PRO A 88 1.93 2.96 -15.81
N GLN A 89 1.40 1.96 -16.52
CA GLN A 89 0.53 2.19 -17.68
C GLN A 89 -0.79 2.87 -17.28
N SER A 90 -1.37 2.50 -16.12
CA SER A 90 -2.60 3.11 -15.60
C SER A 90 -2.42 4.56 -15.13
N LEU A 91 -1.18 5.04 -15.05
CA LEU A 91 -0.85 6.44 -14.75
C LEU A 91 -0.67 7.29 -16.03
N GLN A 92 -0.70 6.67 -17.21
CA GLN A 92 -0.59 7.34 -18.51
C GLN A 92 -1.98 7.62 -19.11
N ASP A 93 -2.04 8.41 -20.18
CA ASP A 93 -3.28 8.91 -20.80
C ASP A 93 -4.08 7.84 -21.61
N GLN A 94 -3.80 6.54 -21.44
CA GLN A 94 -4.63 5.44 -21.99
C GLN A 94 -4.87 4.32 -20.95
N PRO A 95 -5.81 4.51 -20.01
CA PRO A 95 -5.91 3.65 -18.83
C PRO A 95 -6.74 2.36 -19.04
N GLU A 96 -7.73 2.35 -19.94
CA GLU A 96 -8.90 1.45 -19.86
C GLU A 96 -8.62 -0.05 -20.15
N ALA A 97 -7.74 -0.36 -21.11
CA ALA A 97 -7.51 -1.73 -21.60
C ALA A 97 -7.00 -2.71 -20.52
N ASN A 98 -6.45 -2.19 -19.42
CA ASN A 98 -5.84 -3.00 -18.37
C ASN A 98 -6.83 -3.46 -17.30
N TRP A 99 -7.96 -2.78 -17.14
CA TRP A 99 -8.86 -2.99 -16.00
C TRP A 99 -10.34 -3.08 -16.36
N VAL A 100 -10.75 -2.68 -17.56
CA VAL A 100 -12.08 -2.96 -18.11
C VAL A 100 -12.11 -4.39 -18.66
N SER A 101 -13.20 -5.11 -18.42
CA SER A 101 -13.46 -6.42 -19.02
C SER A 101 -14.47 -6.29 -20.17
N GLU A 102 -14.15 -6.93 -21.28
CA GLU A 102 -15.06 -7.10 -22.42
C GLU A 102 -15.85 -8.42 -22.33
N ALA A 103 -15.68 -9.19 -21.25
CA ALA A 103 -16.25 -10.52 -21.11
C ALA A 103 -17.78 -10.47 -20.95
N ASP A 104 -18.47 -11.25 -21.78
CA ASP A 104 -19.90 -11.54 -21.71
C ASP A 104 -20.21 -12.75 -20.81
N GLN A 105 -19.18 -13.47 -20.37
CA GLN A 105 -19.26 -14.66 -19.54
C GLN A 105 -18.80 -14.40 -18.10
N ARG A 106 -19.25 -15.24 -17.17
CA ARG A 106 -18.91 -15.15 -15.73
C ARG A 106 -19.24 -13.80 -15.09
N LEU A 107 -20.24 -13.08 -15.59
CA LEU A 107 -20.66 -11.74 -15.10
C LEU A 107 -20.82 -11.64 -13.58
N HIS A 108 -21.22 -12.72 -12.90
CA HIS A 108 -21.32 -12.79 -11.43
C HIS A 108 -19.97 -12.62 -10.69
N MET A 109 -18.84 -12.77 -11.38
CA MET A 109 -17.49 -12.57 -10.86
C MET A 109 -16.94 -11.16 -11.13
N HIS A 110 -17.64 -10.37 -11.95
CA HIS A 110 -17.25 -9.00 -12.29
C HIS A 110 -17.94 -7.98 -11.39
N LEU A 111 -17.31 -6.82 -11.24
CA LEU A 111 -17.86 -5.67 -10.53
C LEU A 111 -18.15 -4.57 -11.55
N ARG A 112 -19.37 -4.05 -11.57
CA ARG A 112 -19.69 -2.81 -12.28
C ARG A 112 -19.47 -1.61 -11.36
N CYS A 113 -18.88 -0.55 -11.89
CA CYS A 113 -18.70 0.70 -11.15
C CYS A 113 -18.68 1.89 -12.10
N THR A 114 -18.88 3.08 -11.54
CA THR A 114 -18.67 4.38 -12.18
C THR A 114 -17.41 5.03 -11.58
N PRO A 115 -16.25 5.00 -12.29
CA PRO A 115 -15.00 5.51 -11.74
C PRO A 115 -15.04 7.02 -11.46
N ILE A 116 -14.23 7.44 -10.50
CA ILE A 116 -13.90 8.86 -10.31
C ILE A 116 -12.78 9.19 -11.30
N PRO A 117 -12.91 10.27 -12.11
CA PRO A 117 -11.86 10.66 -13.04
C PRO A 117 -10.51 10.89 -12.36
N ALA A 118 -9.42 10.72 -13.10
CA ALA A 118 -8.09 11.06 -12.61
C ALA A 118 -7.96 12.55 -12.26
N LYS A 119 -6.96 12.89 -11.43
CA LYS A 119 -6.59 14.27 -11.06
C LYS A 119 -7.69 15.02 -10.29
N LYS A 120 -8.60 14.32 -9.62
CA LYS A 120 -9.53 14.91 -8.64
C LYS A 120 -8.85 15.07 -7.29
N GLU A 121 -9.08 16.21 -6.65
CA GLU A 121 -8.49 16.54 -5.36
C GLU A 121 -9.51 16.39 -4.23
N PHE A 122 -9.04 15.80 -3.13
CA PHE A 122 -9.80 15.64 -1.91
C PHE A 122 -9.01 16.20 -0.73
N ILE A 123 -9.71 16.85 0.19
CA ILE A 123 -9.14 17.38 1.44
C ILE A 123 -9.72 16.59 2.60
N PHE A 124 -8.86 16.19 3.53
CA PHE A 124 -9.25 15.69 4.83
C PHE A 124 -8.28 16.23 5.87
N GLU A 125 -8.70 16.22 7.13
CA GLU A 125 -7.91 16.66 8.25
C GLU A 125 -7.50 15.46 9.11
N ILE A 126 -6.28 15.51 9.63
CA ILE A 126 -5.78 14.61 10.66
C ILE A 126 -5.51 15.46 11.89
N HIS A 127 -6.37 15.34 12.90
CA HIS A 127 -6.13 15.98 14.18
C HIS A 127 -5.23 15.10 15.03
N PHE A 128 -4.10 15.65 15.47
CA PHE A 128 -3.21 14.99 16.40
C PHE A 128 -3.14 15.74 17.74
N GLU A 129 -2.84 15.04 18.82
CA GLU A 129 -2.67 15.61 20.15
C GLU A 129 -1.38 15.13 20.79
N ASN A 130 -0.52 16.06 21.19
CA ASN A 130 0.72 15.80 21.94
C ASN A 130 1.55 14.64 21.37
N LEU A 131 1.75 14.61 20.05
CA LEU A 131 2.73 13.70 19.45
C LEU A 131 4.13 14.17 19.81
N ALA A 132 5.00 13.23 20.18
CA ALA A 132 6.42 13.51 20.28
C ALA A 132 6.99 13.85 18.88
N PRO A 133 8.11 14.58 18.78
CA PRO A 133 8.73 14.92 17.49
C PRO A 133 8.91 13.71 16.56
N GLU A 134 9.37 12.59 17.12
CA GLU A 134 9.59 11.32 16.43
C GLU A 134 8.30 10.63 15.97
N GLU A 135 7.21 10.81 16.70
CA GLU A 135 5.89 10.29 16.32
C GLU A 135 5.28 11.11 15.19
N LEU A 136 5.41 12.44 15.26
CA LEU A 136 5.02 13.32 14.16
C LEU A 136 5.84 12.98 12.91
N GLY A 137 7.14 12.76 13.04
CA GLY A 137 7.98 12.37 11.91
C GLY A 137 7.62 11.01 11.32
N LEU A 138 7.23 10.03 12.14
CA LEU A 138 6.68 8.77 11.67
C LEU A 138 5.36 8.94 10.91
N LEU A 139 4.44 9.79 11.41
CA LEU A 139 3.17 10.10 10.75
C LEU A 139 3.40 10.77 9.39
N LEU A 140 4.24 11.79 9.34
CA LEU A 140 4.56 12.51 8.09
C LEU A 140 5.24 11.58 7.09
N THR A 141 6.14 10.71 7.54
CA THR A 141 6.75 9.69 6.68
C THR A 141 5.71 8.69 6.14
N ALA A 142 4.69 8.34 6.92
CA ALA A 142 3.63 7.44 6.45
C ALA A 142 2.73 8.10 5.39
N LEU A 143 2.46 9.40 5.52
CA LEU A 143 1.65 10.18 4.56
C LEU A 143 2.44 10.48 3.28
N GLU A 144 3.68 10.91 3.42
CA GLU A 144 4.56 11.29 2.32
C GLU A 144 5.91 10.60 2.45
N PRO A 145 6.02 9.32 2.05
CA PRO A 145 7.25 8.56 2.23
C PRO A 145 8.40 9.11 1.37
N ALA A 146 8.11 9.65 0.18
CA ALA A 146 9.12 10.11 -0.78
C ALA A 146 9.86 11.38 -0.30
N ARG A 147 11.12 11.53 -0.75
CA ARG A 147 11.86 12.80 -0.66
C ARG A 147 11.55 13.69 -1.86
N GLU A 148 11.98 14.94 -1.77
CA GLU A 148 11.99 15.87 -2.90
C GLU A 148 12.62 15.22 -4.14
N GLY A 149 11.94 15.32 -5.28
CA GLY A 149 12.34 14.70 -6.55
C GLY A 149 11.95 13.22 -6.74
N GLN A 150 11.36 12.56 -5.75
CA GLN A 150 10.86 11.18 -5.86
C GLN A 150 9.32 11.16 -5.89
N GLN A 151 8.76 10.22 -6.66
CA GLN A 151 7.32 9.99 -6.67
C GLN A 151 6.96 8.82 -5.76
N TYR A 152 5.89 8.99 -4.98
CA TYR A 152 5.27 7.90 -4.25
C TYR A 152 3.76 7.94 -4.47
N VAL A 153 3.22 6.81 -4.91
CA VAL A 153 1.81 6.61 -5.17
C VAL A 153 1.24 5.65 -4.14
N HIS A 154 0.31 6.14 -3.34
CA HIS A 154 -0.53 5.29 -2.50
C HIS A 154 -1.57 4.59 -3.36
N ARG A 155 -2.01 3.40 -2.96
CA ARG A 155 -3.17 2.74 -3.58
C ARG A 155 -4.23 2.46 -2.55
N LEU A 156 -5.46 2.87 -2.83
CA LEU A 156 -6.65 2.67 -1.99
C LEU A 156 -7.83 2.10 -2.79
N GLY A 157 -8.86 1.64 -2.09
CA GLY A 157 -10.03 1.03 -2.73
C GLY A 157 -9.85 -0.42 -3.16
N LEU A 158 -10.84 -0.93 -3.90
CA LEU A 158 -10.94 -2.32 -4.34
C LEU A 158 -10.18 -2.59 -5.65
N GLY A 159 -10.10 -1.60 -6.53
CA GLY A 159 -9.47 -1.73 -7.86
C GLY A 159 -7.95 -1.66 -7.88
N LYS A 160 -7.29 -1.58 -6.71
CA LYS A 160 -5.81 -1.60 -6.59
C LYS A 160 -5.11 -2.71 -7.38
N PRO A 161 -5.62 -3.96 -7.42
CA PRO A 161 -4.99 -5.04 -8.20
C PRO A 161 -5.00 -4.81 -9.72
N LEU A 162 -5.86 -3.91 -10.20
CA LEU A 162 -6.02 -3.58 -11.62
C LEU A 162 -5.43 -2.20 -11.97
N GLY A 163 -4.77 -1.54 -11.02
CA GLY A 163 -4.22 -0.20 -11.23
C GLY A 163 -5.20 0.95 -11.05
N LEU A 164 -6.35 0.74 -10.40
CA LEU A 164 -7.24 1.82 -9.96
C LEU A 164 -6.89 2.28 -8.53
N GLY A 165 -7.33 3.49 -8.18
CA GLY A 165 -7.21 4.03 -6.82
C GLY A 165 -5.80 4.50 -6.46
N HIS A 166 -5.00 4.85 -7.46
CA HIS A 166 -3.75 5.58 -7.27
C HIS A 166 -4.04 6.97 -6.72
N VAL A 167 -3.41 7.33 -5.60
CA VAL A 167 -3.48 8.68 -5.04
C VAL A 167 -2.11 9.15 -4.59
N GLN A 168 -1.92 10.46 -4.63
CA GLN A 168 -0.79 11.12 -4.02
C GLN A 168 -1.30 11.92 -2.82
N LEU A 169 -0.61 11.81 -1.69
CA LEU A 169 -0.91 12.60 -0.51
C LEU A 169 0.06 13.78 -0.44
N ARG A 170 -0.45 14.92 -0.02
CA ARG A 170 0.30 16.14 0.27
C ARG A 170 -0.20 16.67 1.61
N ALA A 171 0.66 16.67 2.61
CA ALA A 171 0.35 17.06 3.96
C ALA A 171 0.93 18.45 4.24
N LYS A 172 0.08 19.33 4.78
CA LYS A 172 0.51 20.55 5.45
C LYS A 172 0.27 20.35 6.93
N VAL A 173 1.22 20.81 7.75
CA VAL A 173 1.15 20.64 9.20
C VAL A 173 0.91 22.00 9.82
N GLU A 174 -0.12 22.06 10.65
CA GLU A 174 -0.41 23.22 11.48
C GLU A 174 -0.39 22.80 12.95
N THR A 175 0.13 23.68 13.80
CA THR A 175 0.25 23.44 15.24
C THR A 175 -0.50 24.50 16.02
N LEU A 176 -0.85 24.16 17.25
CA LEU A 176 -1.57 25.05 18.16
C LEU A 176 -0.76 25.25 19.45
N ASN A 177 -0.31 26.48 19.68
CA ASN A 177 0.21 26.88 20.99
C ASN A 177 -0.95 27.17 21.95
N ARG A 178 -1.29 26.18 22.81
CA ARG A 178 -2.40 26.32 23.77
C ARG A 178 -2.16 27.43 24.80
N GLN A 179 -0.92 27.63 25.24
CA GLN A 179 -0.58 28.66 26.24
C GLN A 179 -0.83 30.06 25.66
N GLN A 180 -0.37 30.29 24.43
CA GLN A 180 -0.61 31.55 23.72
C GLN A 180 -2.10 31.74 23.42
N ARG A 181 -2.80 30.70 22.96
CA ARG A 181 -4.24 30.76 22.63
C ARG A 181 -5.11 31.21 23.80
N TYR A 182 -4.82 30.74 25.01
CA TYR A 182 -5.58 31.10 26.22
C TYR A 182 -4.96 32.27 26.99
N SER A 183 -4.09 33.06 26.36
CA SER A 183 -3.54 34.28 26.94
C SER A 183 -4.48 35.48 26.77
N VAL A 184 -4.37 36.47 27.67
CA VAL A 184 -5.10 37.75 27.57
C VAL A 184 -4.84 38.44 26.23
N ARG A 185 -3.61 38.32 25.71
CA ARG A 185 -3.23 38.89 24.42
C ARG A 185 -4.03 38.29 23.27
N ALA A 186 -4.12 36.96 23.19
CA ALA A 186 -4.86 36.28 22.14
C ALA A 186 -6.38 36.51 22.19
N LEU A 187 -6.93 36.88 23.34
CA LEU A 187 -8.34 37.29 23.46
C LEU A 187 -8.58 38.72 22.92
N ARG A 188 -7.58 39.60 22.99
CA ARG A 188 -7.68 41.00 22.55
C ARG A 188 -7.29 41.19 21.09
N GLU A 189 -6.31 40.42 20.62
CA GLU A 189 -5.78 40.49 19.27
C GLU A 189 -6.38 39.38 18.39
N LYS A 190 -6.66 39.68 17.10
CA LYS A 190 -7.09 38.68 16.11
C LYS A 190 -5.92 37.79 15.66
N THR A 191 -5.32 37.07 16.61
CA THR A 191 -4.24 36.13 16.31
C THR A 191 -4.77 34.87 15.63
N PRO A 192 -4.07 34.30 14.63
CA PRO A 192 -4.44 33.02 14.03
C PRO A 192 -4.51 31.92 15.09
N ARG A 193 -5.49 31.02 14.94
CA ARG A 193 -5.63 29.86 15.84
C ARG A 193 -4.49 28.87 15.69
N TYR A 194 -4.06 28.65 14.45
CA TYR A 194 -3.04 27.68 14.09
C TYR A 194 -1.87 28.38 13.42
N GLU A 195 -0.70 27.79 13.58
CA GLU A 195 0.55 28.25 12.97
C GLU A 195 1.13 27.12 12.12
N SER A 196 1.57 27.44 10.91
CA SER A 196 2.26 26.48 10.04
C SER A 196 3.52 25.96 10.75
N TRP A 197 3.64 24.63 10.83
CA TRP A 197 4.81 24.01 11.40
C TRP A 197 5.99 24.11 10.44
N GLN A 198 7.11 24.67 10.92
CA GLN A 198 8.34 24.87 10.15
C GLN A 198 9.48 23.94 10.57
N GLY A 199 9.18 22.90 11.35
CA GLY A 199 10.18 21.94 11.81
C GLY A 199 10.62 20.96 10.72
N THR A 200 11.67 20.21 11.03
CA THR A 200 12.10 19.04 10.24
C THR A 200 11.56 17.77 10.88
N PRO A 201 11.00 16.81 10.10
CA PRO A 201 10.51 15.56 10.66
C PRO A 201 11.62 14.78 11.37
N ASP A 202 11.40 14.37 12.61
CA ASP A 202 12.32 13.47 13.32
C ASP A 202 12.09 12.03 12.87
N LEU A 203 13.13 11.41 12.29
CA LEU A 203 13.06 10.08 11.70
C LEU A 203 13.59 8.98 12.62
N SER A 204 13.79 9.23 13.91
CA SER A 204 14.36 8.27 14.86
C SER A 204 13.51 6.99 15.04
N LEU A 205 12.18 7.08 14.89
CA LEU A 205 11.28 5.92 14.87
C LEU A 205 11.14 5.26 13.48
N VAL A 206 11.80 5.81 12.46
CA VAL A 206 11.73 5.31 11.09
C VAL A 206 12.97 4.48 10.79
N ASP A 207 12.78 3.22 10.36
CA ASP A 207 13.88 2.44 9.78
C ASP A 207 14.23 3.00 8.39
N THR A 208 15.13 3.99 8.41
CA THR A 208 15.64 4.69 7.24
C THR A 208 16.66 3.87 6.45
N ALA A 209 17.23 2.83 7.06
CA ALA A 209 18.24 1.97 6.44
C ALA A 209 17.62 0.92 5.52
N ARG A 210 16.44 0.39 5.88
CA ARG A 210 15.81 -0.70 5.14
C ARG A 210 14.34 -0.46 4.82
N ALA A 211 13.48 -0.29 5.83
CA ALA A 211 12.03 -0.25 5.61
C ALA A 211 11.59 0.90 4.70
N LEU A 212 12.10 2.12 4.96
CA LEU A 212 11.73 3.31 4.20
C LEU A 212 12.19 3.24 2.72
N PRO A 213 13.45 2.86 2.40
CA PRO A 213 13.85 2.62 1.01
C PRO A 213 12.98 1.60 0.29
N VAL A 214 12.65 0.46 0.93
CA VAL A 214 11.77 -0.57 0.35
C VAL A 214 10.37 -0.01 0.10
N LEU A 215 9.83 0.73 1.06
CA LEU A 215 8.53 1.38 0.93
C LEU A 215 8.53 2.33 -0.27
N ARG A 216 9.48 3.27 -0.32
CA ARG A 216 9.64 4.24 -1.42
C ARG A 216 9.67 3.56 -2.77
N GLN A 217 10.56 2.57 -2.90
CA GLN A 217 10.70 1.82 -4.13
C GLN A 217 9.38 1.14 -4.54
N SER A 218 8.70 0.47 -3.60
CA SER A 218 7.44 -0.22 -3.89
C SER A 218 6.25 0.70 -4.24
N GLY A 219 6.39 2.01 -4.00
CA GLY A 219 5.40 3.02 -4.35
C GLY A 219 5.83 3.92 -5.50
N ASP A 220 7.03 3.74 -6.06
CA ASP A 220 7.55 4.53 -7.17
C ASP A 220 7.32 3.77 -8.50
N PRO A 221 6.46 4.28 -9.40
CA PRO A 221 6.22 3.66 -10.71
C PRO A 221 7.47 3.51 -11.56
N SER A 222 8.46 4.40 -11.41
CA SER A 222 9.70 4.35 -12.19
C SER A 222 10.62 3.20 -11.78
N SER A 223 10.37 2.58 -10.62
CA SER A 223 11.14 1.41 -10.14
C SER A 223 10.78 0.10 -10.84
N LEU A 224 9.72 0.10 -11.67
CA LEU A 224 9.13 -1.09 -12.30
C LEU A 224 9.62 -1.26 -13.74
N VAL A 225 10.92 -1.16 -13.95
CA VAL A 225 11.55 -1.30 -15.25
C VAL A 225 12.40 -2.56 -15.33
N ASN A 226 12.42 -3.18 -16.50
CA ASN A 226 13.35 -4.24 -16.81
C ASN A 226 14.76 -3.64 -16.87
N ILE A 227 15.66 -4.12 -16.00
CA ILE A 227 17.03 -3.58 -15.92
C ILE A 227 17.80 -3.78 -17.23
N LYS A 228 17.49 -4.82 -18.03
CA LYS A 228 18.19 -5.12 -19.27
C LYS A 228 17.67 -4.31 -20.46
N THR A 229 16.35 -4.15 -20.57
CA THR A 229 15.73 -3.49 -21.74
C THR A 229 15.32 -2.04 -21.47
N GLY A 230 15.23 -1.63 -20.20
CA GLY A 230 14.71 -0.33 -19.79
C GLY A 230 13.18 -0.21 -19.88
N GLU A 231 12.49 -1.24 -20.38
CA GLU A 231 11.05 -1.21 -20.60
C GLU A 231 10.27 -1.42 -19.30
N SER A 232 9.09 -0.79 -19.21
CA SER A 232 8.16 -0.98 -18.10
C SER A 232 7.66 -2.43 -18.03
N LEU A 233 7.73 -3.04 -16.86
CA LEU A 233 7.21 -4.38 -16.63
C LEU A 233 5.70 -4.34 -16.41
N PRO A 234 4.92 -5.29 -16.97
CA PRO A 234 3.50 -5.36 -16.70
C PRO A 234 3.25 -5.74 -15.24
N VAL A 235 2.50 -4.91 -14.52
CA VAL A 235 2.00 -5.27 -13.18
C VAL A 235 0.67 -5.97 -13.35
N CYS A 236 0.68 -7.30 -13.19
CA CYS A 236 -0.49 -8.15 -13.41
C CYS A 236 -0.47 -9.37 -12.48
N TYR A 237 -1.55 -10.15 -12.53
CA TYR A 237 -1.57 -11.47 -11.89
C TYR A 237 -0.57 -12.40 -12.60
N PRO A 238 0.10 -13.33 -11.88
CA PRO A 238 1.01 -14.27 -12.53
C PRO A 238 0.32 -15.06 -13.65
N PHE A 239 1.00 -15.18 -14.77
CA PHE A 239 0.53 -15.87 -15.97
C PHE A 239 1.63 -16.79 -16.50
N ASP A 240 1.23 -17.88 -17.15
CA ASP A 240 2.12 -18.92 -17.68
C ASP A 240 2.35 -18.71 -19.18
N SER A 241 3.45 -18.04 -19.52
CA SER A 241 3.81 -17.71 -20.91
C SER A 241 4.09 -18.96 -21.74
N THR A 242 4.51 -20.06 -21.11
CA THR A 242 4.79 -21.34 -21.80
C THR A 242 3.52 -22.01 -22.31
N ASN A 243 2.37 -21.67 -21.73
CA ASN A 243 1.05 -22.12 -22.14
C ASN A 243 0.30 -21.06 -22.98
N GLY A 244 1.01 -20.07 -23.54
CA GLY A 244 0.46 -19.05 -24.42
C GLY A 244 -0.36 -17.96 -23.72
N GLN A 245 -0.31 -17.87 -22.39
CA GLN A 245 -0.97 -16.78 -21.67
C GLN A 245 -0.22 -15.47 -21.84
N THR A 246 -0.95 -14.36 -21.87
CA THR A 246 -0.41 -13.00 -21.91
C THR A 246 -0.73 -12.25 -20.62
N ALA A 247 -0.03 -11.14 -20.40
CA ALA A 247 -0.35 -10.25 -19.29
C ALA A 247 -1.78 -9.71 -19.42
N HIS A 248 -2.48 -9.59 -18.30
CA HIS A 248 -3.84 -9.04 -18.21
C HIS A 248 -4.97 -9.89 -18.83
N ASP A 249 -4.68 -11.11 -19.28
CA ASP A 249 -5.68 -12.13 -19.59
C ASP A 249 -6.35 -12.63 -18.30
N GLU A 250 -7.68 -12.77 -18.33
CA GLU A 250 -8.50 -13.26 -17.22
C GLU A 250 -8.64 -14.80 -17.23
N GLY A 251 -8.16 -15.45 -18.29
CA GLY A 251 -8.19 -16.89 -18.49
C GLY A 251 -7.14 -17.66 -17.68
N GLU A 252 -7.59 -18.64 -16.89
CA GLU A 252 -6.77 -19.72 -16.35
C GLU A 252 -5.45 -19.33 -15.63
N GLY A 253 -5.31 -18.13 -15.08
CA GLY A 253 -4.08 -17.68 -14.40
C GLY A 253 -3.65 -18.55 -13.21
N PHE A 254 -4.56 -19.37 -12.66
CA PHE A 254 -4.22 -20.39 -11.66
C PHE A 254 -3.25 -21.45 -12.20
N LYS A 255 -3.16 -21.64 -13.52
CA LYS A 255 -2.22 -22.57 -14.17
C LYS A 255 -0.78 -22.25 -13.85
N TRP A 256 -0.41 -20.96 -13.74
CA TRP A 256 0.93 -20.56 -13.31
C TRP A 256 1.29 -21.17 -11.96
N PHE A 257 0.37 -21.14 -10.99
CA PHE A 257 0.60 -21.75 -9.67
C PHE A 257 0.77 -23.26 -9.75
N GLY A 258 -0.04 -23.93 -10.58
CA GLY A 258 0.08 -25.37 -10.82
C GLY A 258 1.40 -25.76 -11.49
N THR A 259 1.85 -24.98 -12.48
CA THR A 259 3.15 -25.16 -13.14
C THR A 259 4.30 -24.93 -12.16
N ASN A 260 4.27 -23.83 -11.40
CA ASN A 260 5.32 -23.50 -10.43
C ASN A 260 5.40 -24.51 -9.27
N ASP A 261 4.26 -24.99 -8.75
CA ASP A 261 4.25 -26.04 -7.72
C ASP A 261 4.78 -27.39 -8.23
N ARG A 262 4.60 -27.71 -9.52
CA ARG A 262 5.17 -28.90 -10.16
C ARG A 262 6.68 -28.76 -10.42
N ALA A 263 7.13 -27.55 -10.74
CA ALA A 263 8.53 -27.24 -11.03
C ALA A 263 9.40 -27.12 -9.77
N ALA A 264 8.81 -26.76 -8.62
CA ALA A 264 9.51 -26.61 -7.34
C ALA A 264 9.92 -27.96 -6.69
N LYS A 265 10.65 -28.78 -7.44
CA LYS A 265 11.30 -30.02 -6.97
C LYS A 265 12.60 -29.77 -6.22
N ASP A 266 13.19 -28.57 -6.37
CA ASP A 266 14.44 -28.17 -5.71
C ASP A 266 14.20 -27.20 -4.56
N ALA A 267 14.84 -27.48 -3.43
CA ALA A 267 14.72 -26.73 -2.18
C ALA A 267 15.11 -25.24 -2.30
N THR A 268 15.86 -24.83 -3.33
CA THR A 268 16.34 -23.45 -3.49
C THR A 268 15.36 -22.49 -4.16
N HIS A 269 14.21 -22.98 -4.65
CA HIS A 269 13.29 -22.17 -5.47
C HIS A 269 12.40 -21.22 -4.65
N GLN A 270 12.82 -19.97 -4.40
CA GLN A 270 11.90 -18.96 -3.84
C GLN A 270 11.04 -18.35 -4.95
N ALA A 271 9.70 -18.36 -4.81
CA ALA A 271 8.79 -17.80 -5.81
C ALA A 271 8.97 -16.27 -5.96
N LEU A 272 9.20 -15.57 -4.85
CA LEU A 272 9.50 -14.13 -4.82
C LEU A 272 10.89 -13.90 -4.21
N GLY A 273 11.73 -13.11 -4.89
CA GLY A 273 12.99 -12.67 -4.33
C GLY A 273 12.81 -11.72 -3.14
N LYS A 274 13.80 -11.64 -2.24
CA LYS A 274 13.83 -10.61 -1.20
C LYS A 274 14.01 -9.23 -1.85
N VAL A 275 13.22 -8.25 -1.43
CA VAL A 275 13.44 -6.86 -1.83
C VAL A 275 14.67 -6.32 -1.08
N VAL A 276 15.65 -5.87 -1.84
CA VAL A 276 16.88 -5.26 -1.31
C VAL A 276 16.79 -3.75 -1.51
N PRO A 277 16.91 -2.94 -0.45
CA PRO A 277 16.96 -1.48 -0.54
C PRO A 277 17.85 -0.99 -1.68
N GLY A 278 17.29 -0.18 -2.60
CA GLY A 278 18.03 0.44 -3.70
C GLY A 278 18.39 -0.49 -4.86
N LYS A 279 17.91 -1.75 -4.88
CA LYS A 279 18.04 -2.65 -6.03
C LYS A 279 16.68 -2.82 -6.71
N PRO A 280 16.57 -2.80 -8.04
CA PRO A 280 15.28 -2.91 -8.73
C PRO A 280 14.47 -4.14 -8.31
N LEU A 281 13.15 -4.02 -8.38
CA LEU A 281 12.27 -5.13 -8.04
C LEU A 281 12.49 -6.28 -9.02
N THR A 282 12.58 -7.50 -8.51
CA THR A 282 12.77 -8.69 -9.34
C THR A 282 11.40 -9.19 -9.80
N PRO A 283 11.11 -9.23 -11.12
CA PRO A 283 9.87 -9.79 -11.62
C PRO A 283 9.77 -11.29 -11.31
N LEU A 284 8.54 -11.79 -11.26
CA LEU A 284 8.29 -13.23 -11.29
C LEU A 284 8.79 -13.80 -12.63
N LYS A 285 9.28 -15.03 -12.61
CA LYS A 285 9.55 -15.77 -13.84
C LYS A 285 8.21 -16.17 -14.47
N SER A 286 7.99 -15.74 -15.70
CA SER A 286 6.85 -16.09 -16.56
C SER A 286 6.99 -17.49 -17.16
#